data_AF-A0A1H0FKD0-F1
#
_entry.id   AF-A0A1H0FKD0-F1
#
_cell.length_a   1.000
_cell.length_b   1.000
_cell.length_c   1.000
_cell.angle_alpha   90.00
_cell.angle_beta   90.00
_cell.angle_gamma   90.00
#
_symmetry.space_group_name_H-M   'P 1'
#
loop_
_entity.id
_entity.type
_entity.pdbx_description
1 polymer ?
#
loop_
_entity_poly.entity_id
_entity_poly.type
_entity_poly.pdbx_seq_one_letter_code
_entity_poly.pdbx_strand_id
1 'polypeptide(L)'
;MSVTDKEKTAPWETAPTGSGVAQELAASGALDDLFEQVESGKVELTGADGLLPALLKEALERGLQAELTDHLGYEKGEPAKAARGNARNGTTTKTIDSEVGSFETCGPPGPGRLVYAPPGA
;
A
#
# COMPACT_ATOMS: atom_id res chain seq x y z
N MET A 1 -21.75 48.73 5.31
CA MET A 1 -21.84 47.51 4.49
C MET A 1 -20.51 46.79 4.64
N SER A 2 -20.43 45.82 5.55
CA SER A 2 -19.23 45.00 5.73
C SER A 2 -19.57 43.62 5.19
N VAL A 3 -19.01 43.28 4.04
CA VAL A 3 -19.10 41.94 3.46
C VAL A 3 -18.07 41.09 4.20
N THR A 4 -18.53 40.13 4.97
CA THR A 4 -17.70 39.06 5.51
C THR A 4 -17.53 38.01 4.42
N ASP A 5 -16.33 37.94 3.83
CA ASP A 5 -15.93 36.82 3.00
C ASP A 5 -15.80 35.58 3.90
N LYS A 6 -16.74 34.64 3.74
CA LYS A 6 -16.61 33.30 4.27
C LYS A 6 -15.54 32.60 3.45
N GLU A 7 -14.39 32.33 4.06
CA GLU A 7 -13.38 31.44 3.49
C GLU A 7 -14.03 30.10 3.19
N LYS A 8 -14.10 29.77 1.90
CA LYS A 8 -14.49 28.46 1.39
C LYS A 8 -13.21 27.62 1.37
N THR A 9 -12.91 26.98 2.50
CA THR A 9 -11.86 25.95 2.55
C THR A 9 -12.23 24.79 1.63
N ALA A 10 -11.25 24.30 0.89
CA ALA A 10 -11.47 23.30 -0.16
C ALA A 10 -11.70 21.90 0.47
N PRO A 11 -12.51 21.02 -0.13
CA PRO A 11 -12.82 19.71 0.47
C PRO A 11 -11.61 18.79 0.69
N TRP A 12 -10.49 19.04 0.02
CA TRP A 12 -9.24 18.28 0.18
C TRP A 12 -8.39 18.76 1.38
N GLU A 13 -8.75 19.89 1.98
CA GLU A 13 -8.06 20.56 3.10
C GLU A 13 -8.48 19.99 4.46
N THR A 14 -9.53 19.17 4.50
CA THR A 14 -10.03 18.44 5.69
C THR A 14 -9.71 16.94 5.67
N ALA A 15 -8.79 16.48 4.82
CA ALA A 15 -8.37 15.08 4.84
C ALA A 15 -7.68 14.77 6.19
N PRO A 16 -8.00 13.63 6.84
CA PRO A 16 -7.32 13.26 8.07
C PRO A 16 -5.83 13.12 7.81
N THR A 17 -5.01 13.77 8.63
CA THR A 17 -3.55 13.62 8.57
C THR A 17 -3.15 12.26 9.11
N GLY A 18 -2.00 11.73 8.68
CA GLY A 18 -1.48 10.46 9.22
C GLY A 18 -1.31 10.49 10.75
N SER A 19 -0.91 11.63 11.31
CA SER A 19 -0.83 11.83 12.76
C SER A 19 -2.20 11.81 13.44
N GLY A 20 -3.26 12.34 12.81
CA GLY A 20 -4.61 12.30 13.34
C GLY A 20 -5.17 10.88 13.40
N VAL A 21 -4.99 10.10 12.33
CA VAL A 21 -5.38 8.68 12.30
C VAL A 21 -4.62 7.88 13.36
N ALA A 22 -3.31 8.11 13.50
CA ALA A 22 -2.51 7.44 14.52
C ALA A 22 -2.98 7.79 15.96
N GLN A 23 -3.33 9.05 16.21
CA GLN A 23 -3.89 9.49 17.48
C GLN A 23 -5.25 8.85 17.77
N GLU A 24 -6.12 8.73 16.77
CA GLU A 24 -7.42 8.07 16.91
C GLU A 24 -7.28 6.57 17.20
N LEU A 25 -6.37 5.89 16.48
CA LEU A 25 -6.05 4.49 16.75
C LEU A 25 -5.48 4.29 18.15
N ALA A 26 -4.57 5.17 18.59
CA ALA A 26 -4.05 5.15 19.96
C ALA A 26 -5.16 5.41 20.99
N ALA A 27 -6.02 6.42 20.76
CA ALA A 27 -7.12 6.75 21.68
C ALA A 27 -8.17 5.64 21.77
N SER A 28 -8.35 4.85 20.70
CA SER A 28 -9.23 3.68 20.71
C SER A 28 -8.63 2.46 21.44
N GLY A 29 -7.34 2.49 21.80
CA GLY A 29 -6.61 1.36 22.39
C GLY A 29 -6.20 0.30 21.37
N ALA A 30 -6.46 0.50 20.07
CA ALA A 30 -6.15 -0.48 19.03
C ALA A 30 -4.64 -0.73 18.85
N LEU A 31 -3.79 0.15 19.39
CA LEU A 31 -2.33 0.04 19.31
C LEU A 31 -1.68 -0.49 20.61
N ASP A 32 -2.44 -0.72 21.68
CA ASP A 32 -1.88 -1.04 23.00
C ASP A 32 -1.12 -2.38 22.96
N ASP A 33 -1.78 -3.45 22.52
CA ASP A 33 -1.16 -4.78 22.34
C ASP A 33 0.02 -4.76 21.35
N LEU A 34 -0.02 -3.84 20.38
CA LEU A 34 1.05 -3.70 19.38
C LEU A 34 2.30 -3.06 20.02
N PHE A 35 2.11 -2.00 20.81
CA PHE A 35 3.22 -1.35 21.50
C PHE A 35 3.82 -2.25 22.58
N GLU A 36 3.03 -3.03 23.31
CA GLU A 36 3.56 -4.01 24.26
C GLU A 36 4.47 -5.05 23.58
N GLN A 37 4.13 -5.49 22.36
CA GLN A 37 4.97 -6.41 21.60
C GLN A 37 6.29 -5.77 21.14
N VAL A 38 6.27 -4.49 20.78
CA VAL A 38 7.48 -3.74 20.42
C VAL A 38 8.36 -3.49 21.66
N GLU A 39 7.77 -3.05 22.77
CA GLU A 39 8.49 -2.80 24.03
C GLU A 39 9.10 -4.08 24.62
N SER A 40 8.41 -5.22 24.47
CA SER A 40 8.93 -6.52 24.89
C SER A 40 9.96 -7.12 23.93
N GLY A 41 10.27 -6.46 22.81
CA GLY A 41 11.23 -6.92 21.80
C GLY A 41 10.76 -8.13 20.99
N LYS A 42 9.45 -8.44 21.00
CA LYS A 42 8.88 -9.52 20.18
C LYS A 42 8.79 -9.13 18.71
N VAL A 43 8.62 -7.83 18.45
CA VAL A 43 8.53 -7.25 17.11
C VAL A 43 9.45 -6.05 17.02
N GLU A 44 10.32 -6.02 16.02
CA GLU A 44 11.13 -4.84 15.72
C GLU A 44 10.29 -3.77 15.04
N LEU A 45 10.54 -2.51 15.36
CA LEU A 45 9.80 -1.40 14.74
C LEU A 45 10.24 -1.17 13.28
N THR A 46 11.52 -1.38 13.00
CA THR A 46 12.20 -1.16 11.71
C THR A 46 13.02 -2.38 11.32
N GLY A 47 13.59 -2.38 10.11
CA GLY A 47 14.36 -3.51 9.58
C GLY A 47 13.50 -4.44 8.74
N ALA A 48 14.10 -5.42 8.05
CA ALA A 48 13.41 -6.15 6.97
C ALA A 48 12.10 -6.85 7.41
N ASP A 49 12.08 -7.35 8.64
CA ASP A 49 10.92 -8.01 9.25
C ASP A 49 10.19 -7.11 10.27
N GLY A 50 10.46 -5.80 10.22
CA GLY A 50 9.91 -4.83 11.14
C GLY A 50 8.45 -4.47 10.84
N LEU A 51 7.77 -3.96 11.85
CA LEU A 51 6.37 -3.55 11.78
C LEU A 51 6.12 -2.47 10.71
N LEU A 52 6.94 -1.41 10.67
CA LEU A 52 6.72 -0.29 9.75
C LEU A 52 6.87 -0.72 8.27
N PRO A 53 7.90 -1.48 7.87
CA PRO A 53 7.95 -2.10 6.54
C PRO A 53 6.76 -3.00 6.21
N ALA A 54 6.27 -3.79 7.17
CA ALA A 54 5.09 -4.64 6.97
C ALA A 54 3.81 -3.82 6.71
N LEU A 55 3.60 -2.72 7.45
CA LEU A 55 2.46 -1.81 7.22
C LEU A 55 2.56 -1.12 5.86
N LEU A 56 3.76 -0.67 5.49
CA LEU A 56 4.00 -0.04 4.19
C LEU A 56 3.75 -1.02 3.03
N LYS A 57 4.23 -2.27 3.15
CA LYS A 57 3.94 -3.35 2.22
C LYS A 57 2.45 -3.54 2.01
N GLU A 58 1.71 -3.67 3.10
CA GLU A 58 0.27 -3.94 3.05
C GLU A 58 -0.49 -2.78 2.38
N ALA A 59 -0.13 -1.54 2.70
CA ALA A 59 -0.72 -0.36 2.05
C ALA A 59 -0.42 -0.32 0.54
N LEU A 60 0.83 -0.60 0.14
CA LEU A 60 1.25 -0.62 -1.26
C LEU A 60 0.55 -1.73 -2.05
N GLU A 61 0.50 -2.96 -1.53
CA GLU A 61 -0.15 -4.08 -2.20
C GLU A 61 -1.64 -3.86 -2.37
N ARG A 62 -2.32 -3.27 -1.38
CA ARG A 62 -3.74 -2.89 -1.50
C ARG A 62 -3.95 -1.82 -2.57
N GLY A 63 -3.10 -0.81 -2.62
CA GLY A 63 -3.13 0.22 -3.66
C GLY A 63 -2.97 -0.37 -5.06
N LEU A 64 -1.98 -1.24 -5.25
CA LEU A 64 -1.73 -1.93 -6.53
C LEU A 64 -2.89 -2.85 -6.95
N GLN A 65 -3.54 -3.52 -5.99
CA GLN A 65 -4.71 -4.35 -6.27
C GLN A 65 -5.90 -3.51 -6.73
N ALA A 66 -6.15 -2.38 -6.07
CA ALA A 66 -7.20 -1.44 -6.46
C ALA A 66 -6.92 -0.86 -7.87
N GLU A 67 -5.68 -0.43 -8.14
CA GLU A 67 -5.28 0.07 -9.46
C GLU A 67 -5.47 -0.98 -10.56
N LEU A 68 -5.16 -2.25 -10.30
CA LEU A 68 -5.43 -3.34 -11.23
C LEU A 68 -6.92 -3.56 -11.49
N THR A 69 -7.75 -3.45 -10.45
CA THR A 69 -9.21 -3.55 -10.61
C THR A 69 -9.71 -2.44 -11.50
N ASP A 70 -9.26 -1.20 -11.26
CA ASP A 70 -9.63 -0.04 -12.07
C ASP A 70 -9.14 -0.16 -13.51
N HIS A 71 -7.89 -0.60 -13.72
CA HIS A 71 -7.30 -0.76 -15.05
C HIS A 71 -8.02 -1.84 -15.87
N LEU A 72 -8.40 -2.95 -15.25
CA LEU A 72 -9.04 -4.08 -15.93
C LEU A 72 -10.58 -3.94 -16.00
N GLY A 73 -11.16 -3.12 -15.13
CA GLY A 73 -12.60 -2.93 -15.01
C GLY A 73 -13.35 -4.11 -14.38
N TYR A 74 -12.66 -4.97 -13.62
CA TYR A 74 -13.28 -6.11 -12.93
C TYR A 74 -12.46 -6.57 -11.72
N GLU A 75 -13.13 -7.23 -10.78
CA GLU A 75 -12.51 -7.71 -9.53
C GLU A 75 -11.81 -9.07 -9.68
N LYS A 76 -10.87 -9.36 -8.78
CA LYS A 76 -10.16 -10.65 -8.82
C LYS A 76 -11.16 -11.79 -8.61
N GLY A 77 -11.20 -12.73 -9.57
CA GLY A 77 -12.12 -13.87 -9.52
C GLY A 77 -13.54 -13.57 -10.00
N GLU A 78 -13.82 -12.35 -10.47
CA GLU A 78 -15.15 -12.01 -10.99
C GLU A 78 -15.46 -12.80 -12.27
N PRO A 79 -16.57 -13.56 -12.31
CA PRO A 79 -16.94 -14.39 -13.46
C PRO A 79 -17.30 -13.52 -14.67
N ALA A 80 -16.75 -13.85 -15.83
CA ALA A 80 -17.04 -13.15 -17.08
C ALA A 80 -18.03 -13.95 -17.93
N LYS A 81 -19.06 -13.27 -18.47
CA LYS A 81 -20.02 -13.87 -19.42
C LYS A 81 -19.44 -14.05 -20.83
N ALA A 82 -18.33 -13.38 -21.13
CA ALA A 82 -17.61 -13.45 -22.39
C ALA A 82 -16.11 -13.35 -22.14
N ALA A 83 -15.29 -13.77 -23.12
CA ALA A 83 -13.84 -13.67 -23.03
C ALA A 83 -13.40 -12.20 -22.89
N ARG A 84 -12.52 -11.92 -21.91
CA ARG A 84 -11.93 -10.59 -21.70
C ARG A 84 -10.65 -10.47 -22.53
N GLY A 85 -10.36 -9.27 -23.03
CA GLY A 85 -9.14 -9.00 -23.81
C GLY A 85 -7.85 -9.04 -22.99
N ASN A 86 -7.93 -8.73 -21.68
CA ASN A 86 -6.80 -8.83 -20.76
C ASN A 86 -7.21 -9.57 -19.47
N ALA A 87 -6.29 -10.40 -18.96
CA ALA A 87 -6.52 -11.27 -17.81
C ALA A 87 -5.44 -11.04 -16.74
N ARG A 88 -5.84 -11.15 -15.46
CA ARG A 88 -4.87 -11.19 -14.36
C ARG A 88 -3.99 -12.44 -14.50
N ASN A 89 -2.67 -12.27 -14.60
CA ASN A 89 -1.71 -13.36 -14.82
C ASN A 89 -0.79 -13.59 -13.61
N GLY A 90 -1.41 -13.78 -12.44
CA GLY A 90 -0.67 -13.97 -11.18
C GLY A 90 -0.03 -12.68 -10.66
N THR A 91 0.99 -12.84 -9.83
CA THR A 91 1.75 -11.77 -9.17
C THR A 91 3.25 -12.00 -9.34
N THR A 92 4.06 -10.97 -9.12
CA THR A 92 5.52 -11.05 -9.17
C THR A 92 6.12 -10.42 -7.93
N THR A 93 7.09 -11.10 -7.31
CA THR A 93 7.80 -10.58 -6.15
C THR A 93 8.77 -9.46 -6.56
N LYS A 94 8.80 -8.38 -5.77
CA LYS A 94 9.77 -7.29 -5.90
C LYS A 94 10.24 -6.83 -4.52
N THR A 95 11.55 -6.68 -4.35
CA THR A 95 12.14 -6.06 -3.16
C THR A 95 12.09 -4.54 -3.30
N ILE A 96 11.60 -3.87 -2.26
CA ILE A 96 11.56 -2.42 -2.15
C ILE A 96 12.47 -2.02 -1.00
N ASP A 97 13.43 -1.14 -1.27
CA ASP A 97 14.23 -0.48 -0.26
C ASP A 97 13.49 0.78 0.21
N SER A 98 13.27 0.89 1.52
CA SER A 98 12.61 2.04 2.14
C SER A 98 13.39 2.53 3.35
N GLU A 99 13.09 3.76 3.80
CA GLU A 99 13.74 4.37 4.96
C GLU A 99 13.55 3.57 6.25
N VAL A 100 12.46 2.81 6.36
CA VAL A 100 12.13 1.99 7.55
C VAL A 100 12.65 0.55 7.45
N GLY A 101 13.22 0.17 6.31
CA GLY A 101 13.74 -1.18 6.04
C GLY A 101 13.35 -1.69 4.65
N SER A 102 14.10 -2.68 4.15
CA SER A 102 13.81 -3.33 2.88
C SER A 102 12.77 -4.43 3.05
N PHE A 103 11.78 -4.54 2.16
CA PHE A 103 10.75 -5.58 2.24
C PHE A 103 10.37 -6.11 0.85
N GLU A 104 9.88 -7.34 0.80
CA GLU A 104 9.35 -7.93 -0.43
C GLU A 104 7.86 -7.64 -0.58
N THR A 105 7.46 -7.24 -1.79
CA THR A 105 6.06 -7.06 -2.19
C THR A 105 5.66 -8.07 -3.25
N CYS A 106 4.39 -8.44 -3.26
CA CYS A 106 3.75 -9.32 -4.22
C CYS A 106 2.71 -8.53 -5.02
N GLY A 107 3.19 -7.86 -6.08
CA GLY A 107 2.37 -6.98 -6.91
C GLY A 107 2.00 -7.59 -8.27
N PRO A 108 1.22 -6.86 -9.09
CA PRO A 108 1.07 -7.17 -10.51
C PRO A 108 2.42 -7.46 -11.20
N PRO A 109 2.45 -8.34 -12.20
CA PRO A 109 3.61 -8.47 -13.07
C PRO A 109 3.96 -7.10 -13.66
N GLY A 110 5.20 -6.67 -13.48
CA GLY A 110 5.69 -5.46 -14.16
C GLY A 110 5.77 -5.68 -15.67
N PRO A 111 5.95 -4.61 -16.48
CA PRO A 111 6.34 -4.78 -17.87
C PRO A 111 7.62 -5.60 -17.88
N GLY A 112 7.58 -6.77 -18.54
CA GLY A 112 8.65 -7.75 -18.44
C GLY A 112 10.01 -7.11 -18.68
N ARG A 113 10.95 -7.27 -17.73
CA ARG A 113 12.35 -7.04 -18.03
C ARG A 113 12.73 -8.10 -19.06
N LEU A 114 12.88 -7.72 -20.33
CA LEU A 114 13.53 -8.56 -21.32
C LEU A 114 14.97 -8.77 -20.86
N VAL A 115 15.20 -9.89 -20.15
CA VAL A 115 16.55 -10.38 -19.90
C VAL A 115 17.02 -11.03 -21.19
N TYR A 116 17.58 -10.25 -22.09
CA TYR A 116 18.38 -10.82 -23.17
C TYR A 116 19.75 -11.15 -22.59
N ALA A 117 20.04 -12.44 -22.40
CA ALA A 117 21.41 -12.89 -22.25
C ALA A 117 22.13 -12.67 -23.60
N PRO A 118 23.32 -12.06 -23.64
CA PRO A 118 24.06 -11.96 -24.90
C PRO A 118 24.37 -13.37 -25.42
N PRO A 119 24.16 -13.66 -26.72
CA PRO A 119 24.60 -14.91 -27.30
C PRO A 119 26.12 -14.91 -27.40
N GLY A 120 26.76 -15.86 -26.71
CA GLY A 120 28.19 -16.13 -26.83
C GLY A 120 28.95 -15.88 -25.52
N ALA A 121 29.03 -16.93 -24.70
CA ALA A 121 30.20 -17.22 -23.88
C ALA A 121 30.85 -18.49 -24.45
#